data_AF-A0A0G1JQP9-F1
#
_entry.id   AF-A0A0G1JQP9-F1
#
_cell.length_a   1.000
_cell.length_b   1.000
_cell.length_c   1.000
_cell.angle_alpha   90.00
_cell.angle_beta   90.00
_cell.angle_gamma   90.00
#
_symmetry.space_group_name_H-M   'P 1'
#
loop_
_entity.id
_entity.type
_entity.pdbx_description
1 polymer ?
#
loop_
_entity_poly.entity_id
_entity_poly.type
_entity_poly.pdbx_seq_one_letter_code
_entity_poly.pdbx_strand_id
1 'polypeptide(L)'
;MSNQNYKEQIVQFIQARGQTRVDDLWRQFRISKVLIHRYLKSLLSEGRVARVGKPPLVFYIYMNGDLTVVPQDLEIPKKIKDVIESEYLYVTPLGEVLQGVAGFLRWVKDIKEEKRAANLAVEYVHNRTQANVFINRFGYINATERIKAVFPDTLLDKLYYLDFYSLPKFGKTKLGQLVLYAKQTQKITLIEEIFPQFKHVIQDIIKRYKIDAVGFIPPTIPRKYQFQKEMEKLAKIKLHRIELVKAYVGDIPVAQKSLSKLEDRITNARGSIFLKDENKKYDNVLLIDDAVGSGATLNETAQKLKQAGTAKKVIGLAVVGSYKGFEVIREI
;
A
#
# COMPACT_ATOMS: atom_id res chain seq x y z
N MET A 1 27.86 -24.90 39.32
CA MET A 1 27.42 -23.48 39.40
C MET A 1 26.74 -23.13 38.08
N SER A 2 25.56 -22.53 38.15
CA SER A 2 24.40 -22.83 37.28
C SER A 2 24.36 -22.11 35.93
N ASN A 3 23.90 -22.84 34.89
CA ASN A 3 23.65 -22.36 33.53
C ASN A 3 22.60 -21.22 33.42
N GLN A 4 21.85 -20.94 34.50
CA GLN A 4 20.84 -19.88 34.55
C GLN A 4 21.46 -18.48 34.55
N ASN A 5 22.57 -18.29 35.29
CA ASN A 5 23.16 -16.97 35.54
C ASN A 5 23.57 -16.24 34.24
N TYR A 6 24.12 -16.94 33.25
CA TYR A 6 24.53 -16.32 31.99
C TYR A 6 23.36 -15.80 31.15
N LYS A 7 22.18 -16.42 31.25
CA LYS A 7 21.01 -16.00 30.49
C LYS A 7 20.46 -14.67 31.02
N GLU A 8 20.38 -14.50 32.34
CA GLU A 8 20.01 -13.22 32.94
C GLU A 8 21.07 -12.14 32.65
N GLN A 9 22.36 -12.48 32.76
CA GLN A 9 23.45 -11.55 32.47
C GLN A 9 23.44 -11.06 31.01
N ILE A 10 23.15 -11.94 30.05
CA ILE A 10 23.00 -11.55 28.64
C ILE A 10 21.84 -10.55 28.49
N VAL A 11 20.71 -10.76 29.16
CA VAL A 11 19.59 -9.82 29.12
C VAL A 11 19.98 -8.46 29.69
N GLN A 12 20.61 -8.43 30.87
CA GLN A 12 21.10 -7.19 31.49
C GLN A 12 22.11 -6.46 30.60
N PHE A 13 23.01 -7.20 29.95
CA PHE A 13 23.98 -6.64 29.03
C PHE A 13 23.34 -6.01 27.80
N ILE A 14 22.33 -6.67 27.23
CA ILE A 14 21.56 -6.12 26.10
C ILE A 14 20.73 -4.91 26.55
N GLN A 15 20.14 -4.94 27.75
CA GLN A 15 19.42 -3.80 28.33
C GLN A 15 20.32 -2.57 28.47
N ALA A 16 21.51 -2.74 29.05
CA ALA A 16 22.43 -1.63 29.31
C ALA A 16 22.99 -0.99 28.02
N ARG A 17 23.17 -1.79 26.95
CA ARG A 17 23.73 -1.31 25.67
C ARG A 17 22.69 -0.99 24.60
N GLY A 18 21.41 -1.32 24.86
CA GLY A 18 20.33 -1.25 23.88
C GLY A 18 20.37 -2.34 22.81
N GLN A 19 21.56 -2.68 22.29
CA GLN A 19 21.77 -3.73 21.29
C GLN A 19 23.11 -4.47 21.45
N THR A 20 23.18 -5.69 20.95
CA THR A 20 24.43 -6.48 20.92
C THR A 20 24.51 -7.38 19.68
N ARG A 21 25.71 -7.81 19.31
CA ARG A 21 25.94 -8.93 18.39
C ARG A 21 26.41 -10.17 19.16
N VAL A 22 26.35 -11.33 18.51
CA VAL A 22 26.90 -12.59 19.06
C VAL A 22 28.38 -12.44 19.37
N ASP A 23 29.13 -11.72 18.53
CA ASP A 23 30.55 -11.48 18.75
C ASP A 23 30.81 -10.60 19.98
N ASP A 24 29.94 -9.64 20.29
CA ASP A 24 30.06 -8.79 21.48
C ASP A 24 29.79 -9.62 22.76
N LEU A 25 28.78 -10.48 22.73
CA LEU A 25 28.49 -11.41 23.83
C LEU A 25 29.63 -12.42 24.03
N TRP A 26 30.23 -12.90 22.94
CA TRP A 26 31.38 -13.79 23.00
C TRP A 26 32.59 -13.09 23.63
N ARG A 27 32.89 -11.85 23.25
CA ARG A 27 33.98 -11.05 23.83
C ARG A 27 33.75 -10.74 25.31
N GLN A 28 32.50 -10.42 25.69
CA GLN A 28 32.16 -10.06 27.06
C GLN A 28 32.17 -11.25 28.01
N PHE A 29 31.45 -12.31 27.66
CA PHE A 29 31.18 -13.43 28.57
C PHE A 29 32.20 -14.58 28.41
N ARG A 30 33.01 -14.56 27.35
CA ARG A 30 34.01 -15.59 27.01
C ARG A 30 33.46 -17.03 27.01
N ILE A 31 32.15 -17.19 26.81
CA ILE A 31 31.48 -18.49 26.64
C ILE A 31 31.39 -18.86 25.16
N SER A 32 31.23 -20.15 24.84
CA SER A 32 31.20 -20.60 23.44
C SER A 32 30.06 -19.95 22.63
N LYS A 33 30.34 -19.62 21.35
CA LYS A 33 29.32 -19.05 20.46
C LYS A 33 28.09 -19.97 20.31
N VAL A 34 28.29 -21.29 20.36
CA VAL A 34 27.22 -22.29 20.35
C VAL A 34 26.29 -22.12 21.55
N LEU A 35 26.84 -21.89 22.74
CA LEU A 35 26.05 -21.67 23.95
C LEU A 35 25.33 -20.33 23.92
N ILE A 36 25.97 -19.27 23.41
CA ILE A 36 25.34 -17.96 23.18
C ILE A 36 24.14 -18.10 22.24
N HIS A 37 24.28 -18.81 21.12
CA HIS A 37 23.17 -19.06 20.20
C HIS A 37 22.04 -19.84 20.86
N ARG A 38 22.35 -20.80 21.76
CA ARG A 38 21.34 -21.54 22.52
C ARG A 38 20.57 -20.62 23.48
N TYR A 39 21.26 -19.75 24.22
CA TYR A 39 20.61 -18.79 25.11
C TYR A 39 19.77 -17.76 24.36
N LEU A 40 20.30 -17.20 23.26
CA LEU A 40 19.57 -16.25 22.43
C LEU A 40 18.35 -16.90 21.78
N LYS A 41 18.43 -18.17 21.35
CA LYS A 41 17.26 -18.90 20.83
C LYS A 41 16.17 -19.04 21.89
N SER A 42 16.54 -19.37 23.13
CA SER A 42 15.60 -19.44 24.27
C SER A 42 15.02 -18.07 24.64
N LEU A 43 15.85 -17.02 24.66
CA LEU A 43 15.39 -15.65 24.94
C LEU A 43 14.49 -15.09 23.83
N LEU A 44 14.72 -15.48 22.58
CA LEU A 44 13.84 -15.16 21.44
C LEU A 44 12.48 -15.87 21.58
N SER A 45 12.46 -17.16 21.93
CA SER A 45 11.20 -17.88 22.14
C SER A 45 10.40 -17.36 23.34
N GLU A 46 11.09 -16.78 24.33
CA GLU A 46 10.47 -16.15 25.51
C GLU A 46 10.07 -14.68 25.28
N GLY A 47 10.35 -14.12 24.10
CA GLY A 47 10.01 -12.73 23.77
C GLY A 47 10.82 -11.68 24.55
N ARG A 48 11.91 -12.06 25.23
CA ARG A 48 12.75 -11.16 26.05
C ARG A 48 13.76 -10.37 25.22
N VAL A 49 14.11 -10.88 24.04
CA VAL A 49 15.00 -10.22 23.07
C VAL A 49 14.43 -10.37 21.68
N ALA A 50 14.73 -9.44 20.78
CA ALA A 50 14.38 -9.54 19.36
C ALA A 50 15.63 -9.58 18.49
N ARG A 51 15.55 -10.36 17.40
CA ARG A 51 16.62 -10.49 16.41
C ARG A 51 16.33 -9.55 15.25
N VAL A 52 17.20 -8.56 15.04
CA VAL A 52 17.08 -7.56 13.98
C VAL A 52 18.20 -7.73 12.96
N GLY A 53 17.88 -7.60 11.68
CA GLY A 53 18.84 -7.75 10.57
C GLY A 53 18.88 -9.14 9.95
N LYS A 54 19.78 -9.33 8.98
CA LYS A 54 19.98 -10.59 8.25
C LYS A 54 21.47 -10.97 8.31
N PRO A 55 21.81 -12.28 8.38
CA PRO A 55 23.21 -12.71 8.33
C PRO A 55 23.97 -12.06 7.15
N PRO A 56 25.22 -11.61 7.36
CA PRO A 56 26.04 -11.72 8.59
C PRO A 56 25.81 -10.58 9.62
N LEU A 57 24.91 -9.64 9.35
CA LEU A 57 24.67 -8.46 10.17
C LEU A 57 23.38 -8.63 11.00
N VAL A 58 23.52 -9.28 12.14
CA VAL A 58 22.42 -9.59 13.06
C VAL A 58 22.69 -8.94 14.42
N PHE A 59 21.71 -8.18 14.90
CA PHE A 59 21.67 -7.58 16.22
C PHE A 59 20.60 -8.24 17.08
N TYR A 60 20.83 -8.24 18.39
CA TYR A 60 19.88 -8.63 19.41
C TYR A 60 19.60 -7.41 20.27
N ILE A 61 18.33 -7.04 20.35
CA ILE A 61 17.86 -5.91 21.16
C ILE A 61 17.00 -6.41 22.29
N TYR A 62 17.00 -5.68 23.40
CA TYR A 62 16.15 -6.00 24.52
C TYR A 62 14.73 -5.53 24.23
N MET A 63 13.76 -6.42 24.41
CA MET A 63 12.34 -6.07 24.35
C MET A 63 11.85 -5.99 25.79
N ASN A 64 11.47 -4.79 26.25
CA ASN A 64 10.59 -4.69 27.41
C ASN A 64 9.26 -5.32 26.98
N GLY A 65 9.00 -6.52 27.50
CA GLY A 65 7.95 -7.40 27.01
C GLY A 65 6.62 -6.69 26.79
N ASP A 66 6.16 -6.77 25.54
CA ASP A 66 4.76 -6.99 25.16
C ASP A 66 4.73 -7.31 23.65
N LEU A 67 5.32 -8.45 23.28
CA LEU A 67 5.07 -9.09 21.98
C LEU A 67 4.28 -10.40 22.12
N THR A 68 4.03 -10.87 23.33
CA THR A 68 2.89 -11.74 23.59
C THR A 68 1.65 -10.87 23.65
N VAL A 69 0.97 -10.72 22.52
CA VAL A 69 -0.46 -10.41 22.55
C VAL A 69 -1.12 -11.62 23.21
N VAL A 70 -1.14 -11.64 24.55
CA VAL A 70 -2.23 -12.33 25.23
C VAL A 70 -3.46 -11.57 24.76
N PRO A 71 -4.44 -12.19 24.09
CA PRO A 71 -5.71 -11.55 23.89
C PRO A 71 -6.18 -11.20 25.30
N GLN A 72 -6.08 -9.93 25.68
CA GLN A 72 -7.03 -9.41 26.65
C GLN A 72 -8.37 -9.76 26.02
N ASP A 73 -9.21 -10.52 26.72
CA ASP A 73 -10.56 -10.88 26.28
C ASP A 73 -11.39 -9.59 26.12
N LEU A 74 -11.08 -8.85 25.07
CA LEU A 74 -11.87 -7.79 24.54
C LEU A 74 -13.07 -8.50 23.95
N GLU A 75 -14.22 -8.26 24.57
CA GLU A 75 -15.55 -8.68 24.11
C GLU A 75 -15.91 -7.96 22.79
N ILE A 76 -15.08 -8.12 21.76
CA ILE A 76 -15.43 -7.75 20.40
C ILE A 76 -16.32 -8.87 19.86
N PRO A 77 -17.56 -8.57 19.44
CA PRO A 77 -18.45 -9.56 18.85
C PRO A 77 -17.79 -10.30 17.68
N LYS A 78 -18.04 -11.61 17.55
CA LYS A 78 -17.44 -12.46 16.50
C LYS A 78 -17.60 -11.86 15.09
N LYS A 79 -18.80 -11.37 14.77
CA LYS A 79 -19.09 -10.73 13.47
C LYS A 79 -18.17 -9.53 13.17
N ILE A 80 -17.80 -8.75 14.20
CA ILE A 80 -16.88 -7.61 14.05
C ILE A 80 -15.45 -8.12 13.90
N LYS A 81 -15.05 -9.14 14.68
CA LYS A 81 -13.73 -9.78 14.53
C LYS A 81 -13.54 -10.31 13.11
N ASP A 82 -14.53 -11.00 12.55
CA ASP A 82 -14.45 -11.59 11.20
C ASP A 82 -14.19 -10.52 10.12
N VAL A 83 -14.87 -9.37 10.19
CA VAL A 83 -14.64 -8.25 9.25
C VAL A 83 -13.25 -7.64 9.43
N ILE A 84 -12.81 -7.45 10.68
CA ILE A 84 -11.47 -6.92 10.95
C ILE A 84 -10.42 -7.89 10.42
N GLU A 85 -10.60 -9.19 10.63
CA GLU A 85 -9.67 -10.24 10.19
C GLU A 85 -9.45 -10.21 8.68
N SER A 86 -10.51 -10.01 7.90
CA SER A 86 -10.41 -9.95 6.44
C SER A 86 -9.93 -8.59 5.91
N GLU A 87 -10.37 -7.49 6.51
CA GLU A 87 -10.25 -6.13 5.95
C GLU A 87 -9.15 -5.26 6.56
N TYR A 88 -8.59 -5.62 7.71
CA TYR A 88 -7.60 -4.80 8.41
C TYR A 88 -6.17 -5.27 8.16
N LEU A 89 -5.29 -4.32 7.90
CA LEU A 89 -3.85 -4.53 7.79
C LEU A 89 -3.13 -3.33 8.35
N TYR A 90 -2.27 -3.57 9.32
CA TYR A 90 -1.39 -2.57 9.92
C TYR A 90 0.06 -2.91 9.60
N VAL A 91 0.87 -1.89 9.34
CA VAL A 91 2.31 -2.07 9.23
C VAL A 91 3.01 -1.25 10.29
N THR A 92 3.79 -1.94 11.12
CA THR A 92 4.46 -1.33 12.25
C THR A 92 5.56 -0.37 11.78
N PRO A 93 6.04 0.55 12.64
CA PRO A 93 7.21 1.38 12.34
C PRO A 93 8.47 0.57 11.98
N LEU A 94 8.53 -0.70 12.40
CA LEU A 94 9.61 -1.64 12.09
C LEU A 94 9.41 -2.39 10.76
N GLY A 95 8.32 -2.12 10.04
CA GLY A 95 8.00 -2.74 8.76
C GLY A 95 7.39 -4.14 8.85
N GLU A 96 6.87 -4.52 10.01
CA GLU A 96 6.15 -5.80 10.18
C GLU A 96 4.71 -5.64 9.71
N VAL A 97 4.24 -6.59 8.89
CA VAL A 97 2.86 -6.61 8.39
C VAL A 97 2.00 -7.45 9.32
N LEU A 98 1.08 -6.79 10.03
CA LEU A 98 0.14 -7.42 10.94
C LEU A 98 -1.26 -7.35 10.32
N GLN A 99 -1.85 -8.52 10.07
CA GLN A 99 -3.20 -8.62 9.54
C GLN A 99 -4.23 -8.73 10.65
N GLY A 100 -5.47 -8.41 10.30
CA GLY A 100 -6.63 -8.74 11.10
C GLY A 100 -6.69 -8.09 12.47
N VAL A 101 -7.25 -8.81 13.43
CA VAL A 101 -7.44 -8.33 14.81
C VAL A 101 -6.10 -8.01 15.46
N ALA A 102 -5.05 -8.79 15.18
CA ALA A 102 -3.70 -8.52 15.70
C ALA A 102 -3.17 -7.16 15.22
N GLY A 103 -3.33 -6.85 13.92
CA GLY A 103 -2.97 -5.54 13.38
C GLY A 103 -3.82 -4.41 13.95
N PHE A 104 -5.12 -4.63 14.13
CA PHE A 104 -6.03 -3.65 14.69
C PHE A 104 -5.68 -3.29 16.14
N LEU A 105 -5.48 -4.30 17.01
CA LEU A 105 -5.11 -4.07 18.40
C LEU A 105 -3.74 -3.39 18.51
N ARG A 106 -2.81 -3.72 17.63
CA ARG A 106 -1.52 -3.02 17.56
C ARG A 106 -1.71 -1.54 17.23
N TRP A 107 -2.52 -1.21 16.23
CA TRP A 107 -2.84 0.17 15.89
C TRP A 107 -3.51 0.91 17.07
N VAL A 108 -4.45 0.28 17.78
CA VAL A 108 -5.09 0.87 18.96
C VAL A 108 -4.06 1.18 20.06
N LYS A 109 -3.10 0.28 20.29
CA LYS A 109 -1.98 0.50 21.22
C LYS A 109 -1.11 1.67 20.78
N ASP A 110 -0.80 1.75 19.49
CA ASP A 110 0.05 2.82 18.95
C ASP A 110 -0.61 4.21 19.03
N ILE A 111 -1.96 4.29 19.02
CA ILE A 111 -2.71 5.54 19.30
C ILE A 111 -3.05 5.77 20.78
N LYS A 112 -2.63 4.88 21.68
CA LYS A 112 -2.84 4.96 23.15
C LYS A 112 -4.31 5.01 23.57
N GLU A 113 -5.17 4.26 22.87
CA GLU A 113 -6.63 4.22 23.09
C GLU A 113 -7.14 2.79 23.42
N GLU A 114 -6.33 1.98 24.11
CA GLU A 114 -6.59 0.56 24.41
C GLU A 114 -7.92 0.35 25.14
N LYS A 115 -8.30 1.28 26.04
CA LYS A 115 -9.57 1.24 26.77
C LYS A 115 -10.80 1.34 25.86
N ARG A 116 -10.64 1.86 24.63
CA ARG A 116 -11.71 2.02 23.64
C ARG A 116 -11.63 0.98 22.52
N ALA A 117 -10.78 -0.03 22.60
CA ALA A 117 -10.55 -0.99 21.52
C ALA A 117 -11.85 -1.63 20.98
N ALA A 118 -12.78 -2.03 21.86
CA ALA A 118 -14.06 -2.60 21.44
C ALA A 118 -14.95 -1.59 20.69
N ASN A 119 -15.04 -0.36 21.19
CA ASN A 119 -15.79 0.72 20.53
C ASN A 119 -15.16 1.09 19.18
N LEU A 120 -13.82 1.20 19.13
CA LEU A 120 -13.09 1.47 17.89
C LEU A 120 -13.27 0.35 16.87
N ALA A 121 -13.40 -0.91 17.30
CA ALA A 121 -13.65 -2.04 16.42
C ALA A 121 -15.05 -1.93 15.76
N VAL A 122 -16.08 -1.61 16.56
CA VAL A 122 -17.44 -1.32 16.05
C VAL A 122 -17.42 -0.16 15.06
N GLU A 123 -16.75 0.93 15.43
CA GLU A 123 -16.63 2.12 14.58
C GLU A 123 -15.87 1.83 13.28
N TYR A 124 -14.82 1.01 13.32
CA TYR A 124 -14.08 0.59 12.14
C TYR A 124 -14.98 -0.18 11.19
N VAL A 125 -15.70 -1.20 11.69
CA VAL A 125 -16.60 -2.00 10.86
C VAL A 125 -17.72 -1.14 10.30
N HIS A 126 -18.25 -0.19 11.07
CA HIS A 126 -19.22 0.77 10.57
C HIS A 126 -18.64 1.62 9.42
N ASN A 127 -17.46 2.25 9.61
CA ASN A 127 -16.80 3.05 8.57
C ASN A 127 -16.46 2.22 7.33
N ARG A 128 -15.99 0.98 7.50
CA ARG A 128 -15.70 0.07 6.39
C ARG A 128 -16.97 -0.32 5.65
N THR A 129 -18.06 -0.59 6.37
CA THR A 129 -19.36 -0.89 5.76
C THR A 129 -19.88 0.29 4.94
N GLN A 130 -19.80 1.52 5.48
CA GLN A 130 -20.18 2.73 4.73
C GLN A 130 -19.35 2.91 3.46
N ALA A 131 -18.04 2.62 3.53
CA ALA A 131 -17.19 2.61 2.34
C ALA A 131 -17.61 1.53 1.33
N ASN A 132 -17.96 0.33 1.80
CA ASN A 132 -18.34 -0.79 0.95
C ASN A 132 -19.66 -0.55 0.21
N VAL A 133 -20.54 0.33 0.68
CA VAL A 133 -21.77 0.74 -0.04
C VAL A 133 -21.45 1.35 -1.41
N PHE A 134 -20.27 1.96 -1.59
CA PHE A 134 -19.86 2.51 -2.88
C PHE A 134 -19.39 1.44 -3.88
N ILE A 135 -19.09 0.24 -3.41
CA ILE A 135 -18.66 -0.88 -4.26
C ILE A 135 -19.90 -1.46 -4.93
N ASN A 136 -19.95 -1.42 -6.26
CA ASN A 136 -21.07 -1.96 -7.00
C ASN A 136 -21.05 -3.50 -7.03
N ARG A 137 -22.11 -4.12 -7.58
CA ARG A 137 -22.23 -5.58 -7.74
C ARG A 137 -21.10 -6.25 -8.57
N PHE A 138 -20.28 -5.47 -9.25
CA PHE A 138 -19.15 -5.93 -10.06
C PHE A 138 -17.80 -5.76 -9.34
N GLY A 139 -17.81 -5.32 -8.07
CA GLY A 139 -16.62 -5.28 -7.23
C GLY A 139 -15.75 -4.04 -7.41
N TYR A 140 -16.31 -2.92 -7.88
CA TYR A 140 -15.58 -1.65 -8.01
C TYR A 140 -16.46 -0.43 -7.76
N ILE A 141 -15.82 0.69 -7.41
CA ILE A 141 -16.43 1.96 -7.07
C ILE A 141 -16.51 2.85 -8.31
N ASN A 142 -17.68 3.44 -8.59
CA ASN A 142 -17.82 4.46 -9.62
C ASN A 142 -17.45 5.84 -9.05
N ALA A 143 -16.38 6.42 -9.56
CA ALA A 143 -15.87 7.73 -9.16
C ALA A 143 -16.02 8.81 -10.25
N THR A 144 -16.85 8.55 -11.27
CA THR A 144 -17.05 9.46 -12.41
C THR A 144 -17.58 10.83 -11.96
N GLU A 145 -18.57 10.86 -11.08
CA GLU A 145 -19.12 12.14 -10.59
C GLU A 145 -18.14 12.87 -9.67
N ARG A 146 -17.31 12.11 -8.93
CA ARG A 146 -16.26 12.70 -8.09
C ARG A 146 -15.22 13.42 -8.95
N ILE A 147 -14.84 12.88 -10.11
CA ILE A 147 -13.79 13.48 -10.94
C ILE A 147 -14.33 14.71 -11.67
N LYS A 148 -15.59 14.67 -12.13
CA LYS A 148 -16.28 15.82 -12.72
C LYS A 148 -16.44 16.98 -11.74
N ALA A 149 -16.69 16.69 -10.46
CA ALA A 149 -16.75 17.73 -9.43
C ALA A 149 -15.43 18.48 -9.25
N VAL A 150 -14.30 17.85 -9.61
CA VAL A 150 -12.95 18.44 -9.46
C VAL A 150 -12.44 19.02 -10.78
N PHE A 151 -12.80 18.39 -11.89
CA PHE A 151 -12.51 18.84 -13.25
C PHE A 151 -13.82 18.88 -14.04
N PRO A 152 -14.55 20.01 -14.03
CA PRO A 152 -15.79 20.15 -14.79
C PRO A 152 -15.60 19.82 -16.28
N ASP A 153 -14.46 20.24 -16.85
CA ASP A 153 -14.08 19.99 -18.26
C ASP A 153 -13.28 18.70 -18.44
N THR A 154 -13.52 17.69 -17.59
CA THR A 154 -12.83 16.40 -17.69
C THR A 154 -13.15 15.73 -19.03
N LEU A 155 -12.09 15.28 -19.72
CA LEU A 155 -12.22 14.47 -20.93
C LEU A 155 -12.21 12.97 -20.62
N LEU A 156 -12.10 12.60 -19.35
CA LEU A 156 -12.26 11.23 -18.86
C LEU A 156 -13.75 10.88 -18.74
N ASP A 157 -14.25 9.95 -19.56
CA ASP A 157 -15.68 9.62 -19.63
C ASP A 157 -16.17 8.91 -18.38
N LYS A 158 -15.33 8.03 -17.82
CA LYS A 158 -15.64 7.23 -16.62
C LYS A 158 -14.38 7.00 -15.80
N LEU A 159 -14.56 6.88 -14.49
CA LEU A 159 -13.48 6.55 -13.57
C LEU A 159 -13.95 5.53 -12.53
N TYR A 160 -13.13 4.49 -12.33
CA TYR A 160 -13.38 3.39 -11.42
C TYR A 160 -12.20 3.13 -10.48
N TYR A 161 -12.49 2.74 -9.24
CA TYR A 161 -11.50 2.24 -8.26
C TYR A 161 -11.90 0.87 -7.73
N LEU A 162 -10.95 0.05 -7.28
CA LEU A 162 -11.32 -1.16 -6.54
C LEU A 162 -11.70 -0.83 -5.10
N ASP A 163 -10.91 0.01 -4.44
CA ASP A 163 -11.14 0.41 -3.05
C ASP A 163 -10.72 1.87 -2.81
N PHE A 164 -11.02 2.38 -1.63
CA PHE A 164 -10.49 3.63 -1.17
C PHE A 164 -9.05 3.47 -0.67
N TYR A 165 -8.23 4.51 -0.85
CA TYR A 165 -6.86 4.54 -0.34
C TYR A 165 -6.83 4.60 1.19
N SER A 166 -7.76 5.34 1.80
CA SER A 166 -7.86 5.53 3.24
C SER A 166 -9.29 5.83 3.69
N LEU A 167 -9.62 5.40 4.90
CA LEU A 167 -10.82 5.75 5.64
C LEU A 167 -10.55 6.98 6.54
N PRO A 168 -11.54 7.88 6.74
CA PRO A 168 -11.34 9.14 7.46
C PRO A 168 -10.71 9.05 8.85
N LYS A 169 -11.04 8.00 9.62
CA LYS A 169 -10.59 7.82 11.01
C LYS A 169 -9.52 6.76 11.19
N PHE A 170 -9.47 5.76 10.32
CA PHE A 170 -8.67 4.54 10.52
C PHE A 170 -7.44 4.46 9.61
N GLY A 171 -7.14 5.52 8.87
CA GLY A 171 -5.99 5.56 7.97
C GLY A 171 -6.20 4.71 6.73
N LYS A 172 -5.13 4.11 6.21
CA LYS A 172 -5.17 3.39 4.93
C LYS A 172 -6.00 2.11 5.04
N THR A 173 -6.73 1.77 3.99
CA THR A 173 -7.39 0.46 3.87
C THR A 173 -6.33 -0.63 3.70
N LYS A 174 -6.71 -1.92 3.84
CA LYS A 174 -5.80 -3.04 3.52
C LYS A 174 -5.24 -2.91 2.10
N LEU A 175 -6.08 -2.65 1.11
CA LEU A 175 -5.62 -2.47 -0.28
C LEU A 175 -4.75 -1.21 -0.43
N GLY A 176 -5.10 -0.10 0.22
CA GLY A 176 -4.29 1.12 0.23
C GLY A 176 -2.90 0.91 0.84
N GLN A 177 -2.81 0.12 1.90
CA GLN A 177 -1.56 -0.21 2.58
C GLN A 177 -0.69 -1.15 1.73
N LEU A 178 -1.30 -2.17 1.09
CA LEU A 178 -0.62 -3.06 0.15
C LEU A 178 -0.06 -2.27 -1.05
N VAL A 179 -0.85 -1.38 -1.66
CA VAL A 179 -0.40 -0.53 -2.77
C VAL A 179 0.76 0.37 -2.35
N LEU A 180 0.70 1.00 -1.17
CA LEU A 180 1.79 1.83 -0.65
C LEU A 180 3.10 1.04 -0.55
N TYR A 181 3.07 -0.13 0.11
CA TYR A 181 4.28 -0.91 0.33
C TYR A 181 4.78 -1.61 -0.93
N ALA A 182 3.88 -2.05 -1.81
CA ALA A 182 4.27 -2.56 -3.12
C ALA A 182 5.05 -1.49 -3.92
N LYS A 183 4.64 -0.22 -3.84
CA LYS A 183 5.33 0.91 -4.48
C LYS A 183 6.67 1.26 -3.82
N GLN A 184 6.75 1.24 -2.49
CA GLN A 184 7.94 1.64 -1.74
C GLN A 184 9.02 0.55 -1.72
N THR A 185 8.63 -0.69 -1.41
CA THR A 185 9.57 -1.78 -1.15
C THR A 185 10.03 -2.51 -2.40
N GLN A 186 9.39 -2.24 -3.56
CA GLN A 186 9.66 -2.93 -4.83
C GLN A 186 9.52 -4.46 -4.74
N LYS A 187 8.71 -4.95 -3.77
CA LYS A 187 8.44 -6.38 -3.58
C LYS A 187 7.36 -6.87 -4.55
N ILE A 188 7.75 -7.70 -5.50
CA ILE A 188 6.86 -8.31 -6.50
C ILE A 188 5.77 -9.15 -5.82
N THR A 189 6.08 -9.84 -4.72
CA THR A 189 5.12 -10.68 -3.99
C THR A 189 3.87 -9.94 -3.52
N LEU A 190 3.99 -8.65 -3.17
CA LEU A 190 2.83 -7.82 -2.80
C LEU A 190 1.97 -7.48 -4.02
N ILE A 191 2.59 -7.32 -5.19
CA ILE A 191 1.88 -7.06 -6.45
C ILE A 191 1.09 -8.32 -6.86
N GLU A 192 1.69 -9.49 -6.71
CA GLU A 192 1.05 -10.79 -6.96
C GLU A 192 -0.14 -11.03 -6.02
N GLU A 193 -0.12 -10.54 -4.78
CA GLU A 193 -1.24 -10.61 -3.85
C GLU A 193 -2.41 -9.68 -4.25
N ILE A 194 -2.10 -8.49 -4.75
CA ILE A 194 -3.10 -7.49 -5.21
C ILE A 194 -3.76 -7.93 -6.53
N PHE A 195 -2.97 -8.51 -7.44
CA PHE A 195 -3.36 -8.69 -8.83
C PHE A 195 -4.63 -9.54 -9.06
N PRO A 196 -4.90 -10.64 -8.33
CA PRO A 196 -6.13 -11.43 -8.52
C PRO A 196 -7.42 -10.61 -8.38
N GLN A 197 -7.46 -9.68 -7.41
CA GLN A 197 -8.61 -8.80 -7.19
C GLN A 197 -8.78 -7.83 -8.37
N PHE A 198 -7.66 -7.36 -8.92
CA PHE A 198 -7.63 -6.42 -10.04
C PHE A 198 -7.98 -7.07 -11.38
N LYS A 199 -7.57 -8.31 -11.61
CA LYS A 199 -7.75 -9.02 -12.88
C LYS A 199 -9.22 -9.15 -13.28
N HIS A 200 -10.08 -9.55 -12.34
CA HIS A 200 -11.52 -9.68 -12.58
C HIS A 200 -12.15 -8.35 -13.03
N VAL A 201 -11.78 -7.25 -12.35
CA VAL A 201 -12.32 -5.92 -12.64
C VAL A 201 -11.88 -5.41 -14.01
N ILE A 202 -10.61 -5.62 -14.38
CA ILE A 202 -10.12 -5.30 -15.73
C ILE A 202 -10.96 -6.03 -16.78
N GLN A 203 -11.19 -7.33 -16.60
CA GLN A 203 -11.93 -8.14 -17.57
C GLN A 203 -13.39 -7.71 -17.72
N ASP A 204 -14.07 -7.39 -16.60
CA ASP A 204 -15.44 -6.88 -16.65
C ASP A 204 -15.51 -5.53 -17.38
N ILE A 205 -14.60 -4.59 -17.08
CA ILE A 205 -14.54 -3.28 -17.72
C ILE A 205 -14.25 -3.42 -19.22
N ILE A 206 -13.29 -4.27 -19.60
CA ILE A 206 -12.98 -4.55 -21.01
C ILE A 206 -14.22 -5.02 -21.76
N LYS A 207 -14.93 -6.01 -21.20
CA LYS A 207 -16.11 -6.60 -21.85
C LYS A 207 -17.28 -5.61 -21.91
N ARG A 208 -17.56 -4.93 -20.80
CA ARG A 208 -18.71 -4.02 -20.68
C ARG A 208 -18.61 -2.81 -21.59
N TYR A 209 -17.42 -2.22 -21.66
CA TYR A 209 -17.20 -0.99 -22.43
C TYR A 209 -16.61 -1.25 -23.81
N LYS A 210 -16.42 -2.52 -24.20
CA LYS A 210 -15.83 -2.91 -25.48
C LYS A 210 -14.51 -2.18 -25.71
N ILE A 211 -13.58 -2.36 -24.76
CA ILE A 211 -12.27 -1.71 -24.79
C ILE A 211 -11.43 -2.31 -25.91
N ASP A 212 -10.85 -1.44 -26.75
CA ASP A 212 -10.02 -1.84 -27.90
C ASP A 212 -8.53 -1.74 -27.60
N ALA A 213 -8.16 -0.82 -26.69
CA ALA A 213 -6.80 -0.56 -26.29
C ALA A 213 -6.65 -0.24 -24.81
N VAL A 214 -5.50 -0.60 -24.23
CA VAL A 214 -5.15 -0.36 -22.83
C VAL A 214 -3.84 0.43 -22.72
N GLY A 215 -3.82 1.43 -21.86
CA GLY A 215 -2.63 2.19 -21.51
C GLY A 215 -2.39 2.14 -20.00
N PHE A 216 -1.18 1.74 -19.59
CA PHE A 216 -0.76 1.83 -18.18
C PHE A 216 -0.08 3.19 -17.96
N ILE A 217 -0.52 3.91 -16.92
CA ILE A 217 0.05 5.21 -16.59
C ILE A 217 1.53 5.04 -16.21
N PRO A 218 2.46 5.80 -16.81
CA PRO A 218 3.88 5.63 -16.57
C PRO A 218 4.24 6.08 -15.15
N PRO A 219 5.11 5.34 -14.44
CA PRO A 219 5.54 5.69 -13.11
C PRO A 219 6.36 6.99 -13.09
N THR A 220 6.20 7.77 -12.02
CA THR A 220 6.87 9.08 -11.89
C THR A 220 8.31 8.99 -11.40
N ILE A 221 8.73 7.88 -10.78
CA ILE A 221 10.09 7.74 -10.24
C ILE A 221 10.75 6.50 -10.87
N PRO A 222 11.98 6.62 -11.41
CA PRO A 222 12.71 5.47 -11.91
C PRO A 222 13.00 4.52 -10.75
N ARG A 223 12.54 3.27 -10.87
CA ARG A 223 12.73 2.20 -9.88
C ARG A 223 13.06 0.91 -10.63
N LYS A 224 13.77 -0.01 -9.98
CA LYS A 224 14.16 -1.31 -10.57
C LYS A 224 12.92 -2.15 -10.90
N TYR A 225 11.97 -2.22 -9.98
CA TYR A 225 10.65 -2.81 -10.21
C TYR A 225 9.57 -1.74 -10.05
N GLN A 226 8.79 -1.54 -11.10
CA GLN A 226 7.74 -0.53 -11.14
C GLN A 226 6.38 -1.22 -11.08
N PHE A 227 5.55 -0.82 -10.11
CA PHE A 227 4.23 -1.41 -9.86
C PHE A 227 3.43 -1.60 -11.16
N GLN A 228 3.33 -0.55 -11.97
CA GLN A 228 2.57 -0.58 -13.23
C GLN A 228 3.11 -1.57 -14.26
N LYS A 229 4.43 -1.66 -14.41
CA LYS A 229 5.04 -2.58 -15.37
C LYS A 229 4.85 -4.04 -14.94
N GLU A 230 4.95 -4.32 -13.65
CA GLU A 230 4.71 -5.66 -13.13
C GLU A 230 3.22 -6.02 -13.21
N MET A 231 2.32 -5.10 -12.90
CA MET A 231 0.87 -5.27 -13.10
C MET A 231 0.54 -5.53 -14.57
N GLU A 232 1.13 -4.80 -15.51
CA GLU A 232 0.97 -5.00 -16.96
C GLU A 232 1.42 -6.40 -17.39
N LYS A 233 2.60 -6.85 -16.94
CA LYS A 233 3.14 -8.18 -17.22
C LYS A 233 2.25 -9.30 -16.67
N LEU A 234 1.68 -9.12 -15.48
CA LEU A 234 0.75 -10.08 -14.88
C LEU A 234 -0.60 -10.08 -15.59
N ALA A 235 -1.07 -8.89 -16.02
CA ALA A 235 -2.35 -8.72 -16.71
C ALA A 235 -2.44 -9.47 -18.04
N LYS A 236 -1.34 -9.52 -18.81
CA LYS A 236 -1.25 -10.19 -20.13
C LYS A 236 -2.48 -9.93 -21.01
N ILE A 237 -2.89 -8.66 -21.08
CA ILE A 237 -4.10 -8.26 -21.78
C ILE A 237 -3.87 -8.40 -23.29
N LYS A 238 -4.74 -9.16 -23.96
CA LYS A 238 -4.69 -9.40 -25.42
C LYS A 238 -5.41 -8.28 -26.20
N LEU A 239 -5.06 -7.03 -25.93
CA LEU A 239 -5.60 -5.85 -26.62
C LEU A 239 -4.45 -4.98 -27.12
N HIS A 240 -4.77 -3.99 -27.96
CA HIS A 240 -3.77 -3.02 -28.40
C HIS A 240 -3.22 -2.25 -27.19
N ARG A 241 -1.93 -1.95 -27.24
CA ARG A 241 -1.24 -1.21 -26.18
C ARG A 241 -1.05 0.24 -26.59
N ILE A 242 -1.43 1.15 -25.71
CA ILE A 242 -1.08 2.56 -25.82
C ILE A 242 0.22 2.78 -25.04
N GLU A 243 1.27 3.16 -25.76
CA GLU A 243 2.56 3.46 -25.17
C GLU A 243 2.60 4.90 -24.66
N LEU A 244 2.44 5.03 -23.34
CA LEU A 244 2.59 6.28 -22.61
C LEU A 244 4.01 6.38 -22.07
N VAL A 245 4.68 7.49 -22.36
CA VAL A 245 6.04 7.77 -21.87
C VAL A 245 6.02 9.00 -20.98
N LYS A 246 6.89 9.01 -19.97
CA LYS A 246 7.09 10.17 -19.12
C LYS A 246 8.41 10.85 -19.49
N ALA A 247 8.36 12.07 -20.01
CA ALA A 247 9.53 12.89 -20.35
C ALA A 247 9.49 14.17 -19.51
N TYR A 248 10.62 14.59 -18.92
CA TYR A 248 10.65 15.76 -18.03
C TYR A 248 11.24 16.96 -18.78
N VAL A 249 10.62 18.13 -18.61
CA VAL A 249 11.10 19.39 -19.21
C VAL A 249 12.32 19.96 -18.46
N GLY A 250 12.56 19.55 -17.21
CA GLY A 250 13.69 20.00 -16.39
C GLY A 250 14.55 18.85 -15.83
N ASP A 251 15.69 19.20 -15.25
CA ASP A 251 16.75 18.25 -14.85
C ASP A 251 16.40 17.35 -13.65
N ILE A 252 15.43 17.76 -12.82
CA ILE A 252 15.04 17.04 -11.60
C ILE A 252 13.62 16.48 -11.73
N PRO A 253 13.42 15.15 -11.67
CA PRO A 253 12.09 14.55 -11.72
C PRO A 253 11.33 14.83 -10.41
N VAL A 254 10.29 15.66 -10.49
CA VAL A 254 9.42 15.97 -9.34
C VAL A 254 8.29 14.94 -9.24
N ALA A 255 8.11 14.36 -8.06
CA ALA A 255 7.02 13.44 -7.77
C ALA A 255 5.69 14.20 -7.71
N GLN A 256 4.73 13.86 -8.57
CA GLN A 256 3.41 14.53 -8.59
C GLN A 256 2.68 14.48 -7.23
N LYS A 257 2.93 13.44 -6.43
CA LYS A 257 2.34 13.30 -5.09
C LYS A 257 2.94 14.23 -4.03
N SER A 258 4.16 14.75 -4.22
CA SER A 258 4.74 15.72 -3.28
C SER A 258 4.20 17.13 -3.48
N LEU A 259 3.49 17.38 -4.59
CA LEU A 259 2.85 18.66 -4.88
C LEU A 259 1.57 18.81 -4.06
N SER A 260 1.43 19.94 -3.38
CA SER A 260 0.32 20.21 -2.47
C SER A 260 -0.87 20.90 -3.13
N LYS A 261 -0.68 21.56 -4.28
CA LYS A 261 -1.75 22.23 -5.03
C LYS A 261 -2.22 21.41 -6.22
N LEU A 262 -3.52 21.47 -6.51
CA LEU A 262 -4.12 20.80 -7.66
C LEU A 262 -3.53 21.31 -8.99
N GLU A 263 -3.40 22.64 -9.11
CA GLU A 263 -2.81 23.30 -10.28
C GLU A 263 -1.38 22.82 -10.58
N ASP A 264 -0.52 22.75 -9.56
CA ASP A 264 0.84 22.22 -9.72
C ASP A 264 0.84 20.78 -10.23
N ARG A 265 -0.11 19.95 -9.74
CA ARG A 265 -0.29 18.57 -10.19
C ARG A 265 -0.78 18.48 -11.63
N ILE A 266 -1.62 19.41 -12.07
CA ILE A 266 -2.08 19.53 -13.47
C ILE A 266 -0.89 19.90 -14.36
N THR A 267 -0.17 20.97 -14.03
CA THR A 267 1.02 21.43 -14.77
C THR A 267 2.07 20.34 -14.88
N ASN A 268 2.34 19.61 -13.78
CA ASN A 268 3.28 18.49 -13.81
C ASN A 268 2.82 17.34 -14.72
N ALA A 269 1.55 16.94 -14.68
CA ALA A 269 1.04 15.88 -15.55
C ALA A 269 1.05 16.31 -17.03
N ARG A 270 0.61 17.53 -17.31
CA ARG A 270 0.64 18.14 -18.65
C ARG A 270 2.05 18.20 -19.22
N GLY A 271 3.02 18.63 -18.43
CA GLY A 271 4.41 18.75 -18.85
C GLY A 271 5.17 17.43 -18.93
N SER A 272 4.61 16.30 -18.45
CA SER A 272 5.39 15.07 -18.31
C SER A 272 4.91 13.82 -19.03
N ILE A 273 3.62 13.66 -19.36
CA ILE A 273 3.11 12.42 -19.98
C ILE A 273 2.87 12.60 -21.47
N PHE A 274 3.46 11.77 -22.31
CA PHE A 274 3.35 11.87 -23.77
C PHE A 274 2.91 10.55 -24.41
N LEU A 275 2.22 10.66 -25.55
CA LEU A 275 1.90 9.54 -26.42
C LEU A 275 3.10 9.28 -27.32
N LYS A 276 3.54 8.02 -27.41
CA LYS A 276 4.66 7.68 -28.30
C LYS A 276 4.24 7.58 -29.78
N ASP A 277 2.98 7.21 -30.01
CA ASP A 277 2.40 7.04 -31.35
C ASP A 277 0.99 7.63 -31.37
N GLU A 278 0.82 8.72 -32.11
CA GLU A 278 -0.45 9.44 -32.25
C GLU A 278 -1.26 8.97 -33.47
N ASN A 279 -0.69 8.14 -34.35
CA ASN A 279 -1.33 7.75 -35.61
C ASN A 279 -2.40 6.67 -35.42
N LYS A 280 -2.35 5.93 -34.32
CA LYS A 280 -3.32 4.87 -34.02
C LYS A 280 -4.58 5.48 -33.44
N LYS A 281 -5.74 4.98 -33.89
CA LYS A 281 -7.06 5.44 -33.45
C LYS A 281 -7.83 4.26 -32.87
N TYR A 282 -8.48 4.50 -31.75
CA TYR A 282 -9.26 3.54 -30.99
C TYR A 282 -10.61 4.16 -30.62
N ASP A 283 -11.65 3.34 -30.54
CA ASP A 283 -12.96 3.83 -30.10
C ASP A 283 -12.97 3.95 -28.57
N ASN A 284 -12.63 2.88 -27.85
CA ASN A 284 -12.65 2.85 -26.39
C ASN A 284 -11.28 2.46 -25.81
N VAL A 285 -10.73 3.36 -24.99
CA VAL A 285 -9.45 3.18 -24.32
C VAL A 285 -9.65 3.01 -22.82
N LEU A 286 -8.94 2.03 -22.23
CA LEU A 286 -8.82 1.88 -20.78
C LEU A 286 -7.45 2.37 -20.30
N LEU A 287 -7.44 3.37 -19.42
CA LEU A 287 -6.27 3.82 -18.70
C LEU A 287 -6.21 3.15 -17.32
N ILE A 288 -5.06 2.57 -16.98
CA ILE A 288 -4.83 1.89 -15.70
C ILE A 288 -3.79 2.64 -14.88
N ASP A 289 -4.15 2.98 -13.64
CA ASP A 289 -3.26 3.59 -12.66
C ASP A 289 -3.28 2.85 -11.31
N ASP A 290 -2.37 3.19 -10.40
CA ASP A 290 -2.19 2.49 -9.12
C ASP A 290 -3.03 3.15 -8.04
N ALA A 291 -2.99 4.47 -7.97
CA ALA A 291 -3.74 5.25 -7.00
C ALA A 291 -4.16 6.59 -7.58
N VAL A 292 -5.45 6.92 -7.49
CA VAL A 292 -5.95 8.23 -7.89
C VAL A 292 -6.15 9.13 -6.68
N GLY A 293 -5.20 10.07 -6.51
CA GLY A 293 -5.23 11.06 -5.44
C GLY A 293 -5.99 12.33 -5.84
N SER A 294 -5.50 13.05 -6.85
CA SER A 294 -6.16 14.25 -7.39
C SER A 294 -6.94 14.00 -8.69
N GLY A 295 -6.66 12.91 -9.41
CA GLY A 295 -7.24 12.65 -10.73
C GLY A 295 -6.54 13.32 -11.91
N ALA A 296 -5.64 14.27 -11.65
CA ALA A 296 -4.95 15.06 -12.68
C ALA A 296 -4.22 14.19 -13.73
N THR A 297 -3.53 13.14 -13.30
CA THR A 297 -2.75 12.27 -14.20
C THR A 297 -3.62 11.57 -15.24
N LEU A 298 -4.71 10.95 -14.80
CA LEU A 298 -5.67 10.29 -15.69
C LEU A 298 -6.41 11.31 -16.56
N ASN A 299 -6.80 12.45 -16.00
CA ASN A 299 -7.49 13.50 -16.75
C ASN A 299 -6.61 14.08 -17.86
N GLU A 300 -5.38 14.51 -17.58
CA GLU A 300 -4.47 15.06 -18.59
C GLU A 300 -4.13 14.01 -19.67
N THR A 301 -3.96 12.75 -19.28
CA THR A 301 -3.73 11.66 -20.24
C THR A 301 -4.95 11.46 -21.15
N ALA A 302 -6.17 11.49 -20.58
CA ALA A 302 -7.41 11.41 -21.35
C ALA A 302 -7.58 12.61 -22.29
N GLN A 303 -7.23 13.81 -21.83
CA GLN A 303 -7.27 15.01 -22.67
C GLN A 303 -6.36 14.88 -23.88
N LYS A 304 -5.11 14.45 -23.67
CA LYS A 304 -4.15 14.22 -24.77
C LYS A 304 -4.64 13.18 -25.77
N LEU A 305 -5.16 12.05 -25.28
CA LEU A 305 -5.70 10.99 -26.14
C LEU A 305 -6.88 11.47 -27.01
N LYS A 306 -7.79 12.27 -26.44
CA LYS A 306 -8.94 12.80 -27.19
C LYS A 306 -8.53 13.92 -28.14
N GLN A 307 -7.64 14.82 -27.73
CA GLN A 307 -7.15 15.93 -28.56
C GLN A 307 -6.34 15.44 -29.77
N ALA A 308 -5.53 14.39 -29.60
CA ALA A 308 -4.81 13.75 -30.70
C ALA A 308 -5.73 12.91 -31.62
N GLY A 309 -7.02 12.75 -31.27
CA GLY A 309 -7.95 11.88 -31.99
C GLY A 309 -7.62 10.38 -31.87
N THR A 310 -6.74 10.00 -30.95
CA THR A 310 -6.33 8.61 -30.66
C THR A 310 -7.45 7.83 -29.98
N ALA A 311 -8.33 8.48 -29.21
CA ALA A 311 -9.43 7.84 -28.50
C ALA A 311 -10.74 8.64 -28.63
N LYS A 312 -11.87 7.96 -28.90
CA LYS A 312 -13.20 8.59 -28.79
C LYS A 312 -13.70 8.59 -27.35
N LYS A 313 -13.51 7.48 -26.64
CA LYS A 313 -13.85 7.31 -25.22
C LYS A 313 -12.64 6.86 -24.41
N VAL A 314 -12.48 7.44 -23.23
CA VAL A 314 -11.41 7.13 -22.29
C VAL A 314 -12.01 6.79 -20.93
N ILE A 315 -11.72 5.58 -20.46
CA ILE A 315 -12.17 5.07 -19.17
C ILE A 315 -10.95 4.87 -18.28
N GLY A 316 -11.00 5.40 -17.06
CA GLY A 316 -9.94 5.23 -16.06
C GLY A 316 -10.29 4.11 -15.08
N LEU A 317 -9.29 3.32 -14.72
CA LEU A 317 -9.32 2.35 -13.64
C LEU A 317 -8.09 2.53 -12.75
N ALA A 318 -8.28 2.51 -11.44
CA ALA A 318 -7.16 2.41 -10.51
C ALA A 318 -7.40 1.39 -9.41
N VAL A 319 -6.31 0.93 -8.80
CA VAL A 319 -6.40 0.00 -7.66
C VAL A 319 -7.05 0.71 -6.47
N VAL A 320 -6.64 1.94 -6.16
CA VAL A 320 -7.20 2.70 -5.04
C VAL A 320 -7.50 4.15 -5.40
N GLY A 321 -8.49 4.77 -4.73
CA GLY A 321 -8.84 6.18 -4.94
C GLY A 321 -9.26 6.92 -3.67
N SER A 322 -9.46 8.23 -3.76
CA SER A 322 -9.81 9.05 -2.58
C SER A 322 -11.25 8.84 -2.09
N TYR A 323 -11.43 8.78 -0.76
CA TYR A 323 -12.74 8.64 -0.09
C TYR A 323 -13.52 9.96 0.01
N LYS A 324 -12.85 11.07 0.35
CA LYS A 324 -13.51 12.38 0.66
C LYS A 324 -13.74 13.28 -0.55
N GLY A 325 -13.68 12.74 -1.77
CA GLY A 325 -13.40 13.56 -2.96
C GLY A 325 -11.89 13.77 -3.08
N PHE A 326 -11.41 14.28 -4.20
CA PHE A 326 -9.97 14.35 -4.50
C PHE A 326 -9.25 15.44 -3.69
N GLU A 327 -9.24 15.29 -2.37
CA GLU A 327 -8.33 16.02 -1.50
C GLU A 327 -6.91 15.49 -1.72
N VAL A 328 -5.96 16.42 -1.78
CA VAL A 328 -4.54 16.17 -2.01
C VAL A 328 -4.02 15.20 -0.96
N ILE A 329 -3.90 13.92 -1.33
CA ILE A 329 -3.29 12.90 -0.48
C ILE A 329 -1.84 13.34 -0.20
N ARG A 330 -1.53 13.62 1.07
CA ARG A 330 -0.17 13.85 1.57
C ARG A 330 0.46 12.49 1.85
N GLU A 331 1.49 12.14 1.09
CA GLU A 331 2.46 11.11 1.48
C GLU A 331 3.70 11.86 2.01
N ILE A 332 3.68 12.21 3.30
CA ILE A 332 4.89 12.43 4.10
C ILE A 332 4.80 11.48 5.28
#